data_AF-A0A2V3YCC8-F1
#
_entry.id   AF-A0A2V3YCC8-F1
#
_cell.length_a   1.000
_cell.length_b   1.000
_cell.length_c   1.000
_cell.angle_alpha   90.00
_cell.angle_beta   90.00
_cell.angle_gamma   90.00
#
_symmetry.space_group_name_H-M   'P 1'
#
loop_
_entity.id
_entity.type
_entity.pdbx_description
1 polymer ?
#
loop_
_entity_poly.entity_id
_entity_poly.type
_entity_poly.pdbx_seq_one_letter_code
_entity_poly.pdbx_strand_id
1 'polypeptide(L)'
;MIKETWNQITEGQDVRQNLSKLRQDMKEGRGREAAITCISGEEERLILLLQDGDAKIRKNAALLMGDLGSQEYLVPILHAYRIEEQLFVKSSYLNAVKNFDYGRYLAFFKERLDELAEMKLTPENEKHITEEIRELSSMIISREGVLLHPFCGQDETFDIVLLTNRNFQEITREELRRLEPHAKTKVFGAGVMARVPNLNWLAEIRTYQELLFSIKGLPTCPMDAEKAAEMIVKSDLLKLLARSHEGNPPYYFRVELKCRMDHSKKSAFTRRLSSKIEKLSGRKLINTTSNYEFELRLIENKEGNCNVLIKLFTLKDERFSYRKEVIPTSLKAVNAALTVKLAERYMKEGAQVLDPFCGVGTMLIERHKAVKSNTMYGLDILEEAVEKARKNTEAAGQIIHYINRDFFDFKHEYLFDEIITNMPFKIGRKTEEEIGNLYAEFFSSVKRVLKDDGVMILYSHNAGYVRQMAPANGFVLAETFEISLKEGTYVFVLKRKIN
;
A
#
# COMPACT_ATOMS: atom_id res chain seq x y z
N MET A 1 -35.83 20.17 -28.43
CA MET A 1 -36.02 19.47 -27.15
C MET A 1 -35.52 20.31 -25.97
N ILE A 2 -34.21 20.50 -25.76
CA ILE A 2 -33.70 21.30 -24.61
C ILE A 2 -34.28 22.71 -24.51
N LYS A 3 -34.28 23.48 -25.62
CA LYS A 3 -34.85 24.83 -25.66
C LYS A 3 -36.35 24.86 -25.32
N GLU A 4 -37.10 23.88 -25.80
CA GLU A 4 -38.54 23.76 -25.55
C GLU A 4 -38.82 23.43 -24.09
N THR A 5 -38.04 22.49 -23.51
CA THR A 5 -38.12 22.15 -22.08
C THR A 5 -37.72 23.33 -21.20
N TRP A 6 -36.72 24.12 -21.58
CA TRP A 6 -36.37 25.36 -20.87
C TRP A 6 -37.52 26.38 -20.92
N ASN A 7 -38.10 26.62 -22.10
CA ASN A 7 -39.22 27.56 -22.24
C ASN A 7 -40.41 27.14 -21.35
N GLN A 8 -40.77 25.85 -21.34
CA GLN A 8 -41.84 25.34 -20.47
C GLN A 8 -41.54 25.57 -18.98
N ILE A 9 -40.29 25.41 -18.55
CA ILE A 9 -39.87 25.75 -17.18
C ILE A 9 -40.10 27.23 -16.90
N THR A 10 -39.67 28.11 -17.80
CA THR A 10 -39.82 29.58 -17.63
C THR A 10 -41.26 30.06 -17.69
N GLU A 11 -42.15 29.30 -18.35
CA GLU A 11 -43.58 29.55 -18.42
C GLU A 11 -44.36 28.92 -17.24
N GLY A 12 -43.66 28.25 -16.31
CA GLY A 12 -44.28 27.62 -15.13
C GLY A 12 -45.00 26.30 -15.42
N GLN A 13 -44.77 25.69 -16.58
CA GLN A 13 -45.42 24.45 -17.01
C GLN A 13 -44.61 23.23 -16.55
N ASP A 14 -45.25 22.34 -15.77
CA ASP A 14 -44.67 21.06 -15.31
C ASP A 14 -43.21 21.18 -14.82
N VAL A 15 -42.92 22.27 -14.11
CA VAL A 15 -41.55 22.73 -13.78
C VAL A 15 -40.69 21.59 -13.20
N ARG A 16 -41.25 20.83 -12.26
CA ARG A 16 -40.54 19.73 -11.60
C ARG A 16 -40.13 18.61 -12.57
N GLN A 17 -41.05 18.20 -13.44
CA GLN A 17 -40.82 17.15 -14.44
C GLN A 17 -39.83 17.64 -15.48
N ASN A 18 -39.99 18.88 -15.94
CA ASN A 18 -39.15 19.49 -16.95
C ASN A 18 -37.71 19.74 -16.46
N LEU A 19 -37.50 20.15 -15.20
CA LEU A 19 -36.16 20.22 -14.61
C LEU A 19 -35.47 18.85 -14.59
N SER A 20 -36.19 17.79 -14.20
CA SER A 20 -35.64 16.43 -14.19
C SER A 20 -35.31 15.94 -15.60
N LYS A 21 -36.19 16.22 -16.57
CA LYS A 21 -36.02 15.88 -17.98
C LYS A 21 -34.82 16.60 -18.58
N LEU A 22 -34.71 17.91 -18.37
CA LEU A 22 -33.60 18.71 -18.87
C LEU A 22 -32.25 18.18 -18.38
N ARG A 23 -32.14 17.79 -17.11
CA ARG A 23 -30.94 17.15 -16.56
C ARG A 23 -30.63 15.78 -17.18
N GLN A 24 -31.65 15.03 -17.58
CA GLN A 24 -31.47 13.76 -18.28
C GLN A 24 -30.97 14.01 -19.71
N ASP A 25 -31.61 14.92 -20.44
CA ASP A 25 -31.26 15.30 -21.81
C ASP A 25 -29.83 15.86 -21.90
N MET A 26 -29.35 16.55 -20.86
CA MET A 26 -27.98 17.05 -20.77
C MET A 26 -26.90 15.97 -20.76
N LYS A 27 -27.24 14.72 -20.39
CA LYS A 27 -26.27 13.60 -20.33
C LYS A 27 -25.99 12.99 -21.70
N GLU A 28 -26.75 13.37 -22.73
CA GLU A 28 -26.68 12.79 -24.07
C GLU A 28 -26.03 13.75 -25.07
N GLY A 29 -25.08 13.25 -25.87
CA GLY A 29 -24.48 13.99 -26.99
C GLY A 29 -23.94 15.38 -26.60
N ARG A 30 -24.41 16.41 -27.30
CA ARG A 30 -24.08 17.84 -27.04
C ARG A 30 -25.14 18.54 -26.16
N GLY A 31 -25.84 17.78 -25.33
CA GLY A 31 -26.95 18.28 -24.51
C GLY A 31 -26.52 19.35 -23.51
N ARG A 32 -25.34 19.19 -22.90
CA ARG A 32 -24.80 20.16 -21.94
C ARG A 32 -24.51 21.51 -22.59
N GLU A 33 -23.84 21.54 -23.74
CA GLU A 33 -23.55 22.78 -24.47
C GLU A 33 -24.84 23.48 -24.93
N ALA A 34 -25.83 22.69 -25.38
CA ALA A 34 -27.13 23.21 -25.77
C ALA A 34 -27.89 23.83 -24.59
N ALA A 35 -27.85 23.20 -23.41
CA ALA A 35 -28.47 23.74 -22.20
C ALA A 35 -27.79 25.04 -21.73
N ILE A 36 -26.45 25.06 -21.71
CA ILE A 36 -25.67 26.28 -21.40
C ILE A 36 -26.07 27.43 -22.34
N THR A 37 -26.15 27.16 -23.64
CA THR A 37 -26.53 28.17 -24.64
C THR A 37 -27.96 28.67 -24.43
N CYS A 38 -28.89 27.79 -24.06
CA CYS A 38 -30.30 28.18 -23.87
C CYS A 38 -30.53 28.99 -22.59
N ILE A 39 -29.76 28.72 -21.54
CA ILE A 39 -29.92 29.34 -20.21
C ILE A 39 -29.07 30.61 -20.08
N SER A 40 -28.09 30.81 -20.96
CA SER A 40 -27.24 32.00 -20.97
C SER A 40 -28.09 33.28 -21.07
N GLY A 41 -27.90 34.20 -20.11
CA GLY A 41 -28.67 35.43 -19.98
C GLY A 41 -29.99 35.28 -19.22
N GLU A 42 -30.36 34.06 -18.81
CA GLU A 42 -31.55 33.74 -18.02
C GLU A 42 -31.20 33.08 -16.67
N GLU A 43 -29.96 33.24 -16.19
CA GLU A 43 -29.44 32.60 -14.99
C GLU A 43 -30.31 32.91 -13.75
N GLU A 44 -30.78 34.16 -13.64
CA GLU A 44 -31.66 34.61 -12.56
C GLU A 44 -32.96 33.81 -12.48
N ARG A 45 -33.52 33.41 -13.63
CA ARG A 45 -34.75 32.60 -13.65
C ARG A 45 -34.52 31.22 -13.04
N LEU A 46 -33.35 30.63 -13.29
CA LEU A 46 -32.97 29.36 -12.67
C LEU A 46 -32.73 29.55 -11.16
N ILE A 47 -32.10 30.65 -10.76
CA ILE A 47 -31.85 31.00 -9.36
C ILE A 47 -33.15 31.14 -8.56
N LEU A 48 -34.17 31.77 -9.12
CA LEU A 48 -35.49 31.93 -8.48
C LEU A 48 -36.15 30.60 -8.14
N LEU A 49 -35.89 29.52 -8.89
CA LEU A 49 -36.44 28.18 -8.60
C LEU A 49 -35.89 27.58 -7.29
N LEU A 50 -34.81 28.12 -6.73
CA LEU A 50 -34.33 27.74 -5.39
C LEU A 50 -35.25 28.24 -4.27
N GLN A 51 -36.18 29.15 -4.56
CA GLN A 51 -37.14 29.70 -3.60
C GLN A 51 -38.54 29.11 -3.78
N ASP A 52 -38.71 28.14 -4.69
CA ASP A 52 -40.00 27.51 -4.97
C ASP A 52 -40.56 26.77 -3.74
N GLY A 53 -41.88 26.74 -3.59
CA GLY A 53 -42.55 26.04 -2.50
C GLY A 53 -42.37 24.51 -2.54
N ASP A 54 -42.23 23.90 -3.73
CA ASP A 54 -41.96 22.47 -3.88
C ASP A 54 -40.47 22.19 -3.68
N ALA A 55 -40.15 21.50 -2.59
CA ALA A 55 -38.80 21.08 -2.23
C ALA A 55 -38.10 20.24 -3.32
N LYS A 56 -38.85 19.53 -4.18
CA LYS A 56 -38.28 18.78 -5.29
C LYS A 56 -37.95 19.66 -6.49
N ILE A 57 -38.64 20.79 -6.69
CA ILE A 57 -38.24 21.82 -7.66
C ILE A 57 -36.90 22.41 -7.21
N ARG A 58 -36.81 22.87 -5.96
CA ARG A 58 -35.55 23.39 -5.39
C ARG A 58 -34.39 22.40 -5.55
N LYS A 59 -34.63 21.13 -5.21
CA LYS A 59 -33.66 20.03 -5.37
C LYS A 59 -33.14 19.93 -6.81
N ASN A 60 -34.04 19.88 -7.78
CA ASN A 60 -33.67 19.68 -9.17
C ASN A 60 -33.04 20.93 -9.79
N ALA A 61 -33.47 22.13 -9.37
CA ALA A 61 -32.87 23.39 -9.77
C ALA A 61 -31.40 23.46 -9.31
N ALA A 62 -31.12 23.19 -8.03
CA ALA A 62 -29.76 23.16 -7.50
C ALA A 62 -28.88 22.14 -8.24
N LEU A 63 -29.39 20.92 -8.46
CA LEU A 63 -28.64 19.91 -9.20
C LEU A 63 -28.40 20.29 -10.67
N LEU A 64 -29.38 20.92 -11.33
CA LEU A 64 -29.21 21.43 -12.69
C LEU A 64 -28.12 22.51 -12.76
N MET A 65 -28.09 23.45 -11.82
CA MET A 65 -27.03 24.44 -11.72
C MET A 65 -25.65 23.79 -11.53
N GLY A 66 -25.57 22.74 -10.70
CA GLY A 66 -24.36 21.92 -10.55
C GLY A 66 -23.93 21.25 -11.85
N ASP A 67 -24.87 20.67 -12.59
CA ASP A 67 -24.62 20.02 -13.89
C ASP A 67 -24.17 21.04 -14.97
N LEU A 68 -24.68 22.27 -14.92
CA LEU A 68 -24.23 23.39 -15.75
C LEU A 68 -22.80 23.82 -15.38
N GLY A 69 -22.50 23.94 -14.08
CA GLY A 69 -21.15 24.20 -13.57
C GLY A 69 -20.69 25.66 -13.68
N SER A 70 -21.61 26.63 -13.88
CA SER A 70 -21.26 28.06 -13.83
C SER A 70 -21.03 28.51 -12.39
N GLN A 71 -19.86 29.09 -12.10
CA GLN A 71 -19.42 29.46 -10.75
C GLN A 71 -20.36 30.47 -10.07
N GLU A 72 -21.11 31.27 -10.83
CA GLU A 72 -22.08 32.25 -10.30
C GLU A 72 -23.20 31.60 -9.48
N TYR A 73 -23.54 30.33 -9.75
CA TYR A 73 -24.58 29.61 -9.02
C TYR A 73 -24.15 29.14 -7.63
N LEU A 74 -22.84 29.13 -7.33
CA LEU A 74 -22.34 28.61 -6.05
C LEU A 74 -22.95 29.34 -4.85
N VAL A 75 -22.94 30.68 -4.86
CA VAL A 75 -23.44 31.48 -3.74
C VAL A 75 -24.96 31.32 -3.56
N PRO A 76 -25.80 31.41 -4.63
CA PRO A 76 -27.21 31.08 -4.54
C PRO A 76 -27.51 29.69 -3.97
N ILE A 77 -26.78 28.66 -4.42
CA ILE A 77 -26.95 27.28 -3.92
C ILE A 77 -26.60 27.18 -2.44
N LEU A 78 -25.51 27.81 -2.00
CA LEU A 78 -25.11 27.79 -0.59
C LEU A 78 -26.11 28.52 0.32
N HIS A 79 -26.67 29.64 -0.17
CA HIS A 79 -27.73 30.34 0.52
C HIS A 79 -28.98 29.45 0.66
N ALA A 80 -29.43 28.83 -0.43
CA ALA A 80 -30.56 27.91 -0.42
C ALA A 80 -30.33 26.70 0.50
N TYR A 81 -29.14 26.10 0.47
CA TYR A 81 -28.75 25.00 1.36
C TYR A 81 -28.85 25.38 2.85
N ARG A 82 -28.43 26.61 3.20
CA ARG A 82 -28.45 27.11 4.57
C ARG A 82 -29.86 27.24 5.13
N ILE A 83 -30.79 27.81 4.34
CA ILE A 83 -32.17 28.05 4.76
C ILE A 83 -33.09 26.84 4.54
N GLU A 84 -32.64 25.81 3.81
CA GLU A 84 -33.46 24.62 3.54
C GLU A 84 -33.82 23.88 4.83
N GLU A 85 -35.12 23.68 5.05
CA GLU A 85 -35.66 22.93 6.18
C GLU A 85 -35.90 21.44 5.83
N GLN A 86 -36.09 21.12 4.54
CA GLN A 86 -36.37 19.75 4.10
C GLN A 86 -35.08 18.92 4.01
N LEU A 87 -34.84 18.08 5.01
CA LEU A 87 -33.60 17.29 5.14
C LEU A 87 -33.27 16.44 3.91
N PHE A 88 -34.27 15.88 3.22
CA PHE A 88 -34.06 15.04 2.03
C PHE A 88 -33.51 15.81 0.82
N VAL A 89 -33.49 17.14 0.87
CA VAL A 89 -32.97 18.01 -0.19
C VAL A 89 -31.52 18.45 0.10
N LYS A 90 -31.14 18.59 1.37
CA LYS A 90 -29.83 19.13 1.80
C LYS A 90 -28.63 18.48 1.11
N SER A 91 -28.58 17.15 1.06
CA SER A 91 -27.50 16.42 0.39
C SER A 91 -27.41 16.69 -1.13
N SER A 92 -28.51 17.04 -1.78
CA SER A 92 -28.53 17.37 -3.21
C SER A 92 -27.89 18.73 -3.50
N TYR A 93 -28.06 19.72 -2.62
CA TYR A 93 -27.34 20.99 -2.75
C TYR A 93 -25.83 20.76 -2.64
N LEU A 94 -25.38 20.00 -1.64
CA LEU A 94 -23.96 19.65 -1.49
C LEU A 94 -23.42 18.90 -2.71
N ASN A 95 -24.22 17.99 -3.27
CA ASN A 95 -23.87 17.29 -4.51
C ASN A 95 -23.69 18.25 -5.70
N ALA A 96 -24.56 19.26 -5.82
CA ALA A 96 -24.39 20.31 -6.82
C ALA A 96 -23.10 21.12 -6.54
N VAL A 97 -22.85 21.48 -5.29
CA VAL A 97 -21.69 22.29 -4.87
C VAL A 97 -20.37 21.65 -5.31
N LYS A 98 -20.29 20.32 -5.32
CA LYS A 98 -19.08 19.57 -5.74
C LYS A 98 -18.57 19.94 -7.14
N ASN A 99 -19.42 20.48 -8.01
CA ASN A 99 -19.06 20.86 -9.38
C ASN A 99 -18.47 22.28 -9.50
N PHE A 100 -18.32 23.01 -8.40
CA PHE A 100 -17.76 24.37 -8.39
C PHE A 100 -16.44 24.47 -7.62
N ASP A 101 -15.78 25.63 -7.70
CA ASP A 101 -14.71 25.98 -6.78
C ASP A 101 -15.25 26.54 -5.46
N TYR A 102 -15.39 25.65 -4.47
CA TYR A 102 -15.96 25.99 -3.15
C TYR A 102 -14.90 26.15 -2.05
N GLY A 103 -13.60 26.23 -2.40
CA GLY A 103 -12.51 26.25 -1.41
C GLY A 103 -12.63 27.36 -0.35
N ARG A 104 -13.19 28.51 -0.71
CA ARG A 104 -13.43 29.65 0.21
C ARG A 104 -14.49 29.37 1.28
N TYR A 105 -15.27 28.30 1.14
CA TYR A 105 -16.38 27.94 2.02
C TYR A 105 -16.09 26.70 2.89
N LEU A 106 -14.84 26.23 2.93
CA LEU A 106 -14.48 25.05 3.73
C LEU A 106 -14.77 25.21 5.22
N ALA A 107 -14.52 26.38 5.80
CA ALA A 107 -14.84 26.67 7.20
C ALA A 107 -16.35 26.47 7.49
N PHE A 108 -17.22 26.93 6.58
CA PHE A 108 -18.66 26.75 6.67
C PHE A 108 -19.06 25.26 6.64
N PHE A 109 -18.46 24.45 5.77
CA PHE A 109 -18.76 23.01 5.73
C PHE A 109 -18.27 22.26 6.96
N LYS A 110 -17.15 22.67 7.55
CA LYS A 110 -16.61 22.09 8.79
C LYS A 110 -17.51 22.40 9.98
N GLU A 111 -17.88 23.67 10.16
CA GLU A 111 -18.82 24.08 11.21
C GLU A 111 -20.14 23.31 11.12
N ARG A 112 -20.69 23.19 9.90
CA ARG A 112 -21.91 22.40 9.67
C ARG A 112 -21.73 20.92 9.98
N LEU A 113 -20.55 20.35 9.68
CA LEU A 113 -20.25 18.96 9.98
C LEU A 113 -20.23 18.72 11.51
N ASP A 114 -19.67 19.67 12.27
CA ASP A 114 -19.63 19.63 13.73
C ASP A 114 -21.04 19.74 14.34
N GLU A 115 -21.88 20.66 13.84
CA GLU A 115 -23.30 20.76 14.25
C GLU A 115 -24.06 19.44 14.06
N LEU A 116 -23.86 18.78 12.90
CA LEU A 116 -24.52 17.52 12.59
C LEU A 116 -24.05 16.36 13.47
N ALA A 117 -22.80 16.42 13.95
CA ALA A 117 -22.24 15.40 14.85
C ALA A 117 -22.87 15.45 16.26
N GLU A 118 -23.33 16.62 16.69
CA GLU A 118 -24.01 16.81 17.99
C GLU A 118 -25.52 16.57 17.91
N MET A 119 -26.08 16.46 16.71
CA MET A 119 -27.53 16.34 16.50
C MET A 119 -28.06 14.95 16.92
N LYS A 120 -29.19 14.93 17.65
CA LYS A 120 -29.84 13.68 18.04
C LYS A 120 -30.50 12.99 16.83
N LEU A 121 -30.04 11.78 16.53
CA LEU A 121 -30.60 10.96 15.45
C LEU A 121 -31.93 10.31 15.87
N THR A 122 -32.93 10.39 15.00
CA THR A 122 -34.20 9.66 15.07
C THR A 122 -34.35 8.77 13.82
N PRO A 123 -35.18 7.72 13.84
CA PRO A 123 -35.37 6.85 12.68
C PRO A 123 -35.78 7.59 11.39
N GLU A 124 -36.49 8.72 11.53
CA GLU A 124 -36.99 9.51 10.40
C GLU A 124 -35.90 10.41 9.78
N ASN A 125 -34.96 10.93 10.58
CA ASN A 125 -33.93 11.86 10.10
C ASN A 125 -32.56 11.19 9.83
N GLU A 126 -32.32 9.99 10.38
CA GLU A 126 -31.02 9.30 10.37
C GLU A 126 -30.47 9.19 8.94
N LYS A 127 -31.32 8.80 7.98
CA LYS A 127 -30.92 8.65 6.58
C LYS A 127 -30.36 9.95 6.01
N HIS A 128 -31.08 11.05 6.18
CA HIS A 128 -30.76 12.33 5.54
C HIS A 128 -29.58 13.02 6.21
N ILE A 129 -29.49 12.98 7.54
CA ILE A 129 -28.32 13.49 8.28
C ILE A 129 -27.07 12.70 7.87
N THR A 130 -27.16 11.37 7.78
CA THR A 130 -26.03 10.54 7.35
C THR A 130 -25.59 10.86 5.91
N GLU A 131 -26.54 11.09 5.00
CA GLU A 131 -26.25 11.52 3.63
C GLU A 131 -25.57 12.90 3.60
N GLU A 132 -26.04 13.86 4.38
CA GLU A 132 -25.44 15.21 4.46
C GLU A 132 -24.01 15.17 5.00
N ILE A 133 -23.78 14.49 6.14
CA ILE A 133 -22.45 14.30 6.73
C ILE A 133 -21.51 13.62 5.72
N ARG A 134 -21.99 12.64 4.95
CA ARG A 134 -21.20 11.96 3.92
C ARG A 134 -20.76 12.92 2.82
N GLU A 135 -21.68 13.73 2.28
CA GLU A 135 -21.35 14.68 1.22
C GLU A 135 -20.37 15.76 1.73
N LEU A 136 -20.59 16.31 2.94
CA LEU A 136 -19.69 17.27 3.59
C LEU A 136 -18.29 16.70 3.80
N SER A 137 -18.20 15.51 4.42
CA SER A 137 -16.92 14.83 4.66
C SER A 137 -16.17 14.63 3.36
N SER A 138 -16.86 14.14 2.32
CA SER A 138 -16.28 13.92 1.00
C SER A 138 -15.78 15.22 0.35
N MET A 139 -16.50 16.32 0.51
CA MET A 139 -16.10 17.63 -0.03
C MET A 139 -14.86 18.16 0.68
N ILE A 140 -14.84 18.15 2.01
CA ILE A 140 -13.69 18.61 2.81
C ILE A 140 -12.45 17.79 2.47
N ILE A 141 -12.56 16.45 2.47
CA ILE A 141 -11.46 15.55 2.11
C ILE A 141 -10.96 15.80 0.69
N SER A 142 -11.84 16.09 -0.27
CA SER A 142 -11.42 16.34 -1.65
C SER A 142 -10.62 17.64 -1.84
N ARG A 143 -10.73 18.59 -0.91
CA ARG A 143 -10.03 19.89 -0.97
C ARG A 143 -8.79 19.95 -0.09
N GLU A 144 -8.89 19.45 1.13
CA GLU A 144 -7.81 19.51 2.11
C GLU A 144 -6.95 18.23 2.12
N GLY A 145 -7.40 17.19 1.43
CA GLY A 145 -6.85 15.86 1.56
C GLY A 145 -7.28 15.21 2.87
N VAL A 146 -6.68 14.05 3.16
CA VAL A 146 -6.83 13.38 4.45
C VAL A 146 -5.66 13.81 5.32
N LEU A 147 -5.93 14.48 6.45
CA LEU A 147 -4.95 14.65 7.50
C LEU A 147 -4.82 13.33 8.24
N LEU A 148 -3.71 12.61 7.97
CA LEU A 148 -3.42 11.34 8.61
C LEU A 148 -2.92 11.58 10.03
N HIS A 149 -3.44 10.82 10.98
CA HIS A 149 -2.97 10.83 12.35
C HIS A 149 -1.54 10.27 12.44
N PRO A 150 -0.60 11.00 13.05
CA PRO A 150 0.74 10.47 13.34
C PRO A 150 0.65 9.22 14.22
N PHE A 151 1.49 8.23 13.94
CA PHE A 151 1.65 7.07 14.81
C PHE A 151 2.46 7.47 16.06
N CYS A 152 1.92 7.20 17.25
CA CYS A 152 2.56 7.48 18.54
C CYS A 152 2.68 6.24 19.45
N GLY A 153 2.24 5.07 18.98
CA GLY A 153 2.20 3.83 19.77
C GLY A 153 3.53 3.08 19.87
N GLN A 154 4.69 3.74 19.90
CA GLN A 154 5.99 3.05 19.83
C GLN A 154 6.25 2.13 21.05
N ASP A 155 5.85 2.58 22.24
CA ASP A 155 6.01 1.88 23.52
C ASP A 155 4.73 1.16 23.98
N GLU A 156 3.75 1.03 23.09
CA GLU A 156 2.52 0.31 23.36
C GLU A 156 2.70 -1.22 23.23
N THR A 157 1.93 -1.96 24.02
CA THR A 157 1.87 -3.41 23.91
C THR A 157 0.95 -3.85 22.77
N PHE A 158 1.46 -4.69 21.88
CA PHE A 158 0.71 -5.24 20.74
C PHE A 158 0.77 -6.76 20.67
N ASP A 159 -0.33 -7.34 20.18
CA ASP A 159 -0.32 -8.67 19.60
C ASP A 159 -0.12 -8.51 18.09
N ILE A 160 0.97 -9.07 17.55
CA ILE A 160 1.46 -8.87 16.19
C ILE A 160 1.63 -10.19 15.44
N VAL A 161 1.68 -10.07 14.11
CA VAL A 161 2.02 -11.10 13.16
C VAL A 161 3.12 -10.57 12.25
N LEU A 162 4.30 -11.18 12.32
CA LEU A 162 5.40 -10.99 11.38
C LEU A 162 5.27 -12.05 10.28
N LEU A 163 4.92 -11.64 9.07
CA LEU A 163 4.99 -12.53 7.91
C LEU A 163 6.45 -12.72 7.51
N THR A 164 6.88 -13.95 7.25
CA THR A 164 8.28 -14.27 6.94
C THR A 164 8.35 -15.18 5.72
N ASN A 165 9.58 -15.56 5.35
CA ASN A 165 9.75 -16.77 4.55
C ASN A 165 9.23 -18.00 5.32
N ARG A 166 8.54 -18.91 4.62
CA ARG A 166 7.86 -20.08 5.21
C ARG A 166 8.81 -21.18 5.69
N ASN A 167 10.07 -21.15 5.30
CA ASN A 167 11.08 -22.11 5.71
C ASN A 167 11.95 -21.56 6.86
N PHE A 168 11.87 -20.26 7.15
CA PHE A 168 12.80 -19.55 8.04
C PHE A 168 12.13 -18.62 9.05
N GLN A 169 10.92 -18.96 9.50
CA GLN A 169 10.23 -18.21 10.57
C GLN A 169 11.05 -18.16 11.85
N GLU A 170 11.81 -19.22 12.12
CA GLU A 170 12.60 -19.36 13.34
C GLU A 170 13.68 -18.29 13.45
N ILE A 171 14.31 -17.92 12.33
CA ILE A 171 15.33 -16.86 12.29
C ILE A 171 14.75 -15.54 12.80
N THR A 172 13.61 -15.11 12.25
CA THR A 172 12.92 -13.90 12.70
C THR A 172 12.49 -14.02 14.17
N ARG A 173 12.07 -15.20 14.63
CA ARG A 173 11.66 -15.41 16.03
C ARG A 173 12.84 -15.26 16.98
N GLU A 174 13.99 -15.84 16.66
CA GLU A 174 15.20 -15.76 17.46
C GLU A 174 15.74 -14.33 17.52
N GLU A 175 15.76 -13.62 16.39
CA GLU A 175 16.10 -12.20 16.35
C GLU A 175 15.18 -11.37 17.26
N LEU A 176 13.86 -11.62 17.21
CA LEU A 176 12.90 -10.94 18.08
C LEU A 176 13.13 -11.26 19.55
N ARG A 177 13.34 -12.53 19.92
CA ARG A 177 13.61 -12.92 21.32
C ARG A 177 14.90 -12.33 21.85
N ARG A 178 15.91 -12.15 20.99
CA ARG A 178 17.19 -11.54 21.38
C ARG A 178 17.03 -10.05 21.66
N LEU A 179 16.27 -9.34 20.82
CA LEU A 179 16.08 -7.88 20.94
C LEU A 179 14.99 -7.53 21.96
N GLU A 180 13.99 -8.39 22.14
CA GLU A 180 12.88 -8.22 23.07
C GLU A 180 12.63 -9.53 23.85
N PRO A 181 13.42 -9.80 24.91
CA PRO A 181 13.35 -11.04 25.68
C PRO A 181 12.00 -11.30 26.36
N HIS A 182 11.19 -10.26 26.59
CA HIS A 182 9.87 -10.38 27.19
C HIS A 182 8.77 -10.69 26.17
N ALA A 183 9.11 -10.75 24.87
CA ALA A 183 8.16 -11.11 23.83
C ALA A 183 7.69 -12.56 23.97
N LYS A 184 6.37 -12.76 23.97
CA LYS A 184 5.79 -14.11 23.90
C LYS A 184 5.57 -14.48 22.43
N THR A 185 6.31 -15.45 21.92
CA THR A 185 6.34 -15.75 20.48
C THR A 185 5.88 -17.18 20.15
N LYS A 186 5.22 -17.34 19.00
CA LYS A 186 4.77 -18.62 18.44
C LYS A 186 4.96 -18.63 16.93
N VAL A 187 5.59 -19.67 16.40
CA VAL A 187 5.74 -19.88 14.95
C VAL A 187 4.45 -20.48 14.38
N PHE A 188 4.11 -20.09 13.15
CA PHE A 188 3.08 -20.73 12.34
C PHE A 188 3.49 -20.72 10.86
N GLY A 189 2.70 -21.40 10.01
CA GLY A 189 3.10 -21.67 8.62
C GLY A 189 3.48 -20.46 7.77
N ALA A 190 2.99 -19.26 8.07
CA ALA A 190 3.31 -18.04 7.30
C ALA A 190 4.21 -17.03 8.04
N GLY A 191 4.63 -17.32 9.28
CA GLY A 191 5.43 -16.38 10.04
C GLY A 191 5.46 -16.60 11.55
N VAL A 192 5.59 -15.50 12.29
CA VAL A 192 5.70 -15.47 13.76
C VAL A 192 4.56 -14.63 14.32
N MET A 193 3.77 -15.21 15.22
CA MET A 193 2.87 -14.46 16.09
C MET A 193 3.64 -14.06 17.34
N ALA A 194 3.47 -12.82 17.80
CA ALA A 194 4.12 -12.36 19.02
C ALA A 194 3.25 -11.40 19.82
N ARG A 195 3.37 -11.44 21.14
CA ARG A 195 2.98 -10.33 22.01
C ARG A 195 4.24 -9.58 22.41
N VAL A 196 4.34 -8.31 22.04
CA VAL A 196 5.51 -7.45 22.27
C VAL A 196 5.11 -6.25 23.13
N PRO A 197 5.98 -5.82 24.08
CA PRO A 197 5.69 -4.66 24.93
C PRO A 197 5.95 -3.32 24.23
N ASN A 198 6.75 -3.30 23.17
CA ASN A 198 7.10 -2.13 22.35
C ASN A 198 7.47 -2.55 20.92
N LEU A 199 7.81 -1.57 20.08
CA LEU A 199 8.22 -1.75 18.68
C LEU A 199 9.66 -1.29 18.39
N ASN A 200 10.51 -1.12 19.40
CA ASN A 200 11.87 -0.56 19.25
C ASN A 200 12.84 -1.45 18.46
N TRP A 201 12.50 -2.73 18.29
CA TRP A 201 13.26 -3.72 17.53
C TRP A 201 12.99 -3.68 16.01
N LEU A 202 12.01 -2.90 15.52
CA LEU A 202 11.56 -2.96 14.13
C LEU A 202 12.67 -2.69 13.12
N ALA A 203 13.49 -1.67 13.34
CA ALA A 203 14.55 -1.28 12.41
C ALA A 203 15.66 -2.35 12.28
N GLU A 204 15.83 -3.16 13.33
CA GLU A 204 16.91 -4.14 13.45
C GLU A 204 16.58 -5.48 12.78
N ILE A 205 15.31 -5.90 12.78
CA ILE A 205 14.92 -7.21 12.23
C ILE A 205 14.58 -7.10 10.73
N ARG A 206 15.52 -7.55 9.91
CA ARG A 206 15.42 -7.43 8.44
C ARG A 206 14.76 -8.63 7.76
N THR A 207 14.47 -9.69 8.50
CA THR A 207 14.05 -11.01 7.97
C THR A 207 12.53 -11.21 7.85
N TYR A 208 11.72 -10.26 8.35
CA TYR A 208 10.26 -10.28 8.13
C TYR A 208 9.85 -9.47 6.89
N GLN A 209 8.79 -9.92 6.21
CA GLN A 209 8.23 -9.30 5.01
C GLN A 209 7.19 -8.23 5.33
N GLU A 210 6.28 -8.50 6.27
CA GLU A 210 5.25 -7.56 6.69
C GLU A 210 4.99 -7.69 8.19
N LEU A 211 4.74 -6.55 8.84
CA LEU A 211 4.17 -6.48 10.19
C LEU A 211 2.67 -6.24 10.08
N LEU A 212 1.90 -7.07 10.78
CA LEU A 212 0.45 -6.93 10.94
C LEU A 212 0.12 -6.96 12.43
N PHE A 213 -0.98 -6.32 12.83
CA PHE A 213 -1.45 -6.32 14.20
C PHE A 213 -2.75 -7.11 14.31
N SER A 214 -2.90 -7.84 15.42
CA SER A 214 -4.14 -8.51 15.79
C SER A 214 -5.05 -7.56 16.56
N ILE A 215 -6.36 -7.71 16.37
CA ILE A 215 -7.37 -6.94 17.10
C ILE A 215 -7.92 -7.81 18.23
N LYS A 216 -7.82 -7.33 19.47
CA LYS A 216 -8.38 -8.03 20.62
C LYS A 216 -9.90 -8.14 20.48
N GLY A 217 -10.42 -9.34 20.73
CA GLY A 217 -11.83 -9.67 20.54
C GLY A 217 -12.24 -9.92 19.08
N LEU A 218 -11.30 -9.93 18.13
CA LEU A 218 -11.59 -10.16 16.70
C LEU A 218 -10.48 -10.97 16.00
N PRO A 219 -10.28 -12.25 16.36
CA PRO A 219 -9.36 -13.13 15.63
C PRO A 219 -9.90 -13.48 14.24
N THR A 220 -11.22 -13.69 14.15
CA THR A 220 -11.92 -14.07 12.91
C THR A 220 -13.28 -13.36 12.81
N CYS A 221 -13.79 -13.25 11.60
CA CYS A 221 -15.16 -12.83 11.31
C CYS A 221 -15.75 -13.69 10.19
N PRO A 222 -17.09 -13.82 10.09
CA PRO A 222 -17.72 -14.56 9.01
C PRO A 222 -17.49 -13.86 7.66
N MET A 223 -17.59 -14.63 6.56
CA MET A 223 -17.64 -14.10 5.19
C MET A 223 -19.03 -13.52 4.87
N ASP A 224 -19.50 -12.62 5.73
CA ASP A 224 -20.79 -11.93 5.67
C ASP A 224 -20.54 -10.46 6.04
N ALA A 225 -20.85 -9.54 5.11
CA ALA A 225 -20.43 -8.14 5.24
C ALA A 225 -21.07 -7.44 6.45
N GLU A 226 -22.32 -7.75 6.75
CA GLU A 226 -23.06 -7.20 7.89
C GLU A 226 -22.48 -7.69 9.21
N LYS A 227 -22.40 -9.01 9.39
CA LYS A 227 -21.90 -9.61 10.63
C LYS A 227 -20.44 -9.28 10.85
N ALA A 228 -19.63 -9.26 9.79
CA ALA A 228 -18.22 -8.85 9.88
C ALA A 228 -18.10 -7.40 10.32
N ALA A 229 -18.89 -6.47 9.76
CA ALA A 229 -18.89 -5.07 10.19
C ALA A 229 -19.29 -4.91 11.66
N GLU A 230 -20.31 -5.63 12.13
CA GLU A 230 -20.72 -5.61 13.53
C GLU A 230 -19.61 -6.09 14.46
N MET A 231 -18.94 -7.20 14.12
CA MET A 231 -17.82 -7.72 14.90
C MET A 231 -16.63 -6.77 14.90
N ILE A 232 -16.30 -6.17 13.75
CA ILE A 232 -15.23 -5.18 13.63
C ILE A 232 -15.48 -3.97 14.52
N VAL A 233 -16.68 -3.40 14.48
CA VAL A 233 -17.01 -2.19 15.27
C VAL A 233 -17.11 -2.48 16.77
N LYS A 234 -17.56 -3.69 17.17
CA LYS A 234 -17.62 -4.11 18.58
C LYS A 234 -16.27 -4.54 19.17
N SER A 235 -15.25 -4.74 18.32
CA SER A 235 -13.90 -5.14 18.74
C SER A 235 -13.11 -3.98 19.37
N ASP A 236 -11.91 -4.28 19.87
CA ASP A 236 -11.00 -3.25 20.39
C ASP A 236 -10.27 -2.46 19.28
N LEU A 237 -10.73 -2.51 18.02
CA LEU A 237 -10.09 -1.77 16.91
C LEU A 237 -9.96 -0.27 17.20
N LEU A 238 -11.05 0.40 17.61
CA LEU A 238 -11.01 1.84 17.92
C LEU A 238 -10.10 2.15 19.10
N LYS A 239 -10.04 1.27 20.12
CA LYS A 239 -9.11 1.43 21.25
C LYS A 239 -7.66 1.26 20.82
N LEU A 240 -7.38 0.31 19.91
CA LEU A 240 -6.07 0.12 19.33
C LEU A 240 -5.64 1.36 18.56
N LEU A 241 -6.51 1.94 17.74
CA LEU A 241 -6.20 3.15 16.98
C LEU A 241 -5.95 4.33 17.92
N ALA A 242 -6.83 4.57 18.90
CA ALA A 242 -6.74 5.68 19.84
C ALA A 242 -5.48 5.67 20.73
N ARG A 243 -4.93 4.49 21.04
CA ARG A 243 -3.66 4.40 21.79
C ARG A 243 -2.41 4.38 20.91
N SER A 244 -2.56 4.15 19.61
CA SER A 244 -1.42 4.05 18.69
C SER A 244 -1.27 5.25 17.75
N HIS A 245 -2.23 6.17 17.76
CA HIS A 245 -2.25 7.37 16.95
C HIS A 245 -2.57 8.60 17.79
N GLU A 246 -2.01 9.73 17.43
CA GLU A 246 -2.41 11.02 17.98
C GLU A 246 -3.82 11.39 17.50
N GLY A 247 -4.51 12.26 18.24
CA GLY A 247 -5.81 12.80 17.83
C GLY A 247 -7.00 11.89 18.15
N ASN A 248 -8.12 12.19 17.51
CA ASN A 248 -9.42 11.56 17.74
C ASN A 248 -10.02 11.11 16.40
N PRO A 249 -10.98 10.17 16.38
CA PRO A 249 -11.70 9.82 15.16
C PRO A 249 -12.20 11.06 14.38
N PRO A 250 -12.32 10.97 13.04
CA PRO A 250 -12.35 9.73 12.27
C PRO A 250 -10.97 9.18 11.87
N TYR A 251 -10.80 7.86 11.93
CA TYR A 251 -9.66 7.16 11.36
C TYR A 251 -9.97 6.65 9.95
N TYR A 252 -8.99 6.69 9.05
CA TYR A 252 -9.18 6.40 7.64
C TYR A 252 -8.69 5.01 7.27
N PHE A 253 -9.53 4.19 6.65
CA PHE A 253 -9.22 2.80 6.37
C PHE A 253 -9.50 2.38 4.95
N ARG A 254 -8.86 1.28 4.54
CA ARG A 254 -9.29 0.46 3.41
C ARG A 254 -9.52 -0.99 3.83
N VAL A 255 -10.22 -1.75 3.01
CA VAL A 255 -10.40 -3.19 3.20
C VAL A 255 -9.64 -3.95 2.12
N GLU A 256 -8.81 -4.91 2.53
CA GLU A 256 -8.15 -5.87 1.66
C GLU A 256 -8.67 -7.28 1.94
N LEU A 257 -9.29 -7.92 0.95
CA LEU A 257 -9.82 -9.28 1.06
C LEU A 257 -8.95 -10.27 0.28
N LYS A 258 -8.21 -11.11 1.00
CA LYS A 258 -7.42 -12.22 0.45
C LYS A 258 -8.24 -13.50 0.47
N CYS A 259 -8.96 -13.77 -0.62
CA CYS A 259 -9.76 -14.98 -0.82
C CYS A 259 -9.63 -15.52 -2.25
N ARG A 260 -10.17 -16.72 -2.52
CA ARG A 260 -10.16 -17.32 -3.88
C ARG A 260 -11.23 -16.80 -4.83
N MET A 261 -12.16 -15.97 -4.34
CA MET A 261 -13.26 -15.45 -5.15
C MET A 261 -12.79 -14.63 -6.36
N ASP A 262 -13.66 -14.50 -7.36
CA ASP A 262 -13.45 -13.62 -8.50
C ASP A 262 -13.39 -12.13 -8.08
N HIS A 263 -12.81 -11.29 -8.94
CA HIS A 263 -12.60 -9.87 -8.64
C HIS A 263 -13.91 -9.09 -8.42
N SER A 264 -14.99 -9.42 -9.14
CA SER A 264 -16.25 -8.69 -9.05
C SER A 264 -16.95 -8.94 -7.71
N LYS A 265 -17.00 -10.19 -7.23
CA LYS A 265 -17.55 -10.54 -5.91
C LYS A 265 -16.72 -9.96 -4.78
N LYS A 266 -15.39 -9.99 -4.90
CA LYS A 266 -14.47 -9.33 -3.94
C LYS A 266 -14.77 -7.84 -3.82
N SER A 267 -14.90 -7.15 -4.95
CA SER A 267 -15.21 -5.71 -4.97
C SER A 267 -16.58 -5.41 -4.36
N ALA A 268 -17.60 -6.22 -4.68
CA ALA A 268 -18.93 -6.06 -4.12
C ALA A 268 -18.94 -6.27 -2.59
N PHE A 269 -18.28 -7.32 -2.10
CA PHE A 269 -18.15 -7.61 -0.67
C PHE A 269 -17.43 -6.49 0.08
N THR A 270 -16.24 -6.10 -0.39
CA THR A 270 -15.41 -5.07 0.27
C THR A 270 -16.12 -3.71 0.30
N ARG A 271 -16.84 -3.33 -0.75
CA ARG A 271 -17.67 -2.12 -0.78
C ARG A 271 -18.80 -2.16 0.25
N ARG A 272 -19.53 -3.28 0.32
CA ARG A 272 -20.63 -3.48 1.27
C ARG A 272 -20.13 -3.47 2.71
N LEU A 273 -19.05 -4.20 3.00
CA LEU A 273 -18.41 -4.25 4.31
C LEU A 273 -17.96 -2.85 4.75
N SER A 274 -17.26 -2.12 3.89
CA SER A 274 -16.76 -0.78 4.19
C SER A 274 -17.87 0.20 4.53
N SER A 275 -18.92 0.23 3.70
CA SER A 275 -20.11 1.07 3.94
C SER A 275 -20.78 0.75 5.28
N LYS A 276 -20.85 -0.54 5.64
CA LYS A 276 -21.46 -0.97 6.90
C LYS A 276 -20.58 -0.63 8.11
N ILE A 277 -19.26 -0.74 8.01
CA ILE A 277 -18.32 -0.30 9.05
C ILE A 277 -18.45 1.21 9.29
N GLU A 278 -18.51 2.03 8.22
CA GLU A 278 -18.72 3.48 8.35
C GLU A 278 -20.00 3.79 9.10
N LYS A 279 -21.11 3.17 8.68
CA LYS A 279 -22.41 3.38 9.33
C LYS A 279 -22.39 2.97 10.80
N LEU A 280 -21.96 1.74 11.09
CA LEU A 280 -22.01 1.18 12.44
C LEU A 280 -21.03 1.85 13.41
N SER A 281 -19.89 2.33 12.92
CA SER A 281 -18.93 3.06 13.74
C SER A 281 -19.36 4.49 14.09
N GLY A 282 -20.53 4.95 13.60
CA GLY A 282 -20.92 6.35 13.69
C GLY A 282 -19.92 7.25 12.97
N ARG A 283 -19.36 6.76 11.85
CA ARG A 283 -18.31 7.41 11.04
C ARG A 283 -17.00 7.69 11.76
N LYS A 284 -16.75 7.06 12.92
CA LYS A 284 -15.42 7.05 13.56
C LYS A 284 -14.37 6.31 12.72
N LEU A 285 -14.82 5.46 11.79
CA LEU A 285 -13.99 4.82 10.77
C LEU A 285 -14.55 5.23 9.40
N ILE A 286 -13.71 5.80 8.53
CA ILE A 286 -14.11 6.26 7.19
C ILE A 286 -13.33 5.49 6.12
N ASN A 287 -14.03 4.91 5.14
CA ASN A 287 -13.35 4.23 4.04
C ASN A 287 -12.79 5.26 3.05
N THR A 288 -11.56 5.02 2.60
CA THR A 288 -10.98 5.75 1.47
C THR A 288 -10.14 4.83 0.60
N THR A 289 -10.11 5.12 -0.70
CA THR A 289 -9.30 4.38 -1.69
C THR A 289 -7.85 4.86 -1.72
N SER A 290 -7.57 6.07 -1.22
CA SER A 290 -6.25 6.69 -1.12
C SER A 290 -6.11 7.44 0.21
N ASN A 291 -4.89 7.63 0.70
CA ASN A 291 -4.62 8.33 1.97
C ASN A 291 -5.41 7.73 3.15
N TYR A 292 -5.25 6.42 3.36
CA TYR A 292 -5.74 5.71 4.55
C TYR A 292 -4.60 5.50 5.54
N GLU A 293 -4.94 5.43 6.82
CA GLU A 293 -4.00 5.20 7.92
C GLU A 293 -3.76 3.72 8.15
N PHE A 294 -4.78 2.90 7.88
CA PHE A 294 -4.67 1.47 8.05
C PHE A 294 -5.47 0.68 7.01
N GLU A 295 -5.07 -0.56 6.82
CA GLU A 295 -5.80 -1.56 6.04
C GLU A 295 -6.35 -2.62 6.99
N LEU A 296 -7.67 -2.85 6.91
CA LEU A 296 -8.30 -4.06 7.45
C LEU A 296 -8.08 -5.20 6.48
N ARG A 297 -7.22 -6.14 6.86
CA ARG A 297 -6.87 -7.31 6.07
C ARG A 297 -7.69 -8.51 6.51
N LEU A 298 -8.59 -8.94 5.64
CA LEU A 298 -9.41 -10.13 5.81
C LEU A 298 -8.78 -11.26 4.98
N ILE A 299 -8.44 -12.37 5.61
CA ILE A 299 -7.81 -13.53 4.95
C ILE A 299 -8.72 -14.73 5.12
N GLU A 300 -9.25 -15.23 4.01
CA GLU A 300 -10.10 -16.43 4.00
C GLU A 300 -9.34 -17.62 4.61
N ASN A 301 -9.95 -18.23 5.63
CA ASN A 301 -9.42 -19.40 6.31
C ASN A 301 -10.11 -20.67 5.80
N LYS A 302 -9.63 -21.83 6.26
CA LYS A 302 -10.13 -23.14 5.79
C LYS A 302 -11.59 -23.42 6.16
N GLU A 303 -12.14 -22.69 7.12
CA GLU A 303 -13.52 -22.83 7.61
C GLU A 303 -14.50 -21.95 6.81
N GLY A 304 -14.02 -21.20 5.81
CA GLY A 304 -14.82 -20.25 5.04
C GLY A 304 -15.06 -18.91 5.75
N ASN A 305 -14.43 -18.71 6.93
CA ASN A 305 -14.41 -17.44 7.65
C ASN A 305 -13.18 -16.60 7.23
N CYS A 306 -13.07 -15.38 7.74
CA CYS A 306 -11.92 -14.49 7.53
C CYS A 306 -11.15 -14.31 8.83
N ASN A 307 -9.83 -14.57 8.82
CA ASN A 307 -8.94 -14.04 9.84
C ASN A 307 -8.82 -12.53 9.64
N VAL A 308 -8.87 -11.75 10.73
CA VAL A 308 -8.83 -10.28 10.66
C VAL A 308 -7.52 -9.76 11.26
N LEU A 309 -6.78 -8.98 10.48
CA LEU A 309 -5.56 -8.31 10.89
C LEU A 309 -5.57 -6.87 10.40
N ILE A 310 -4.73 -6.02 10.97
CA ILE A 310 -4.51 -4.66 10.47
C ILE A 310 -3.08 -4.45 10.02
N LYS A 311 -2.91 -3.66 8.96
CA LYS A 311 -1.64 -3.06 8.60
C LYS A 311 -1.75 -1.55 8.84
N LEU A 312 -0.88 -1.01 9.69
CA LEU A 312 -0.78 0.43 9.92
C LEU A 312 0.17 1.02 8.88
N PHE A 313 -0.30 1.97 8.09
CA PHE A 313 0.48 2.71 7.09
C PHE A 313 1.12 3.98 7.67
N THR A 314 0.63 4.42 8.81
CA THR A 314 1.21 5.50 9.63
C THR A 314 2.53 5.07 10.29
N LEU A 315 2.72 3.78 10.54
CA LEU A 315 4.00 3.19 10.95
C LEU A 315 4.84 2.84 9.72
N LYS A 316 5.83 3.70 9.41
CA LYS A 316 6.69 3.54 8.24
C LYS A 316 7.73 2.43 8.43
N ASP A 317 7.90 1.58 7.41
CA ASP A 317 8.97 0.58 7.37
C ASP A 317 10.24 1.18 6.76
N GLU A 318 11.14 1.63 7.63
CA GLU A 318 12.39 2.29 7.24
C GLU A 318 13.56 1.32 7.04
N ARG A 319 13.38 0.00 7.23
CA ARG A 319 14.48 -0.98 7.17
C ARG A 319 15.23 -0.95 5.84
N PHE A 320 14.51 -0.69 4.76
CA PHE A 320 15.04 -0.67 3.40
C PHE A 320 14.97 0.73 2.77
N SER A 321 14.98 1.79 3.59
CA SER A 321 14.88 3.19 3.15
C SER A 321 15.99 3.63 2.17
N TYR A 322 17.13 2.92 2.17
CA TYR A 322 18.21 3.11 1.20
C TYR A 322 17.81 2.77 -0.24
N ARG A 323 16.75 1.98 -0.44
CA ARG A 323 16.30 1.51 -1.76
C ARG A 323 15.51 2.60 -2.48
N LYS A 324 16.22 3.62 -2.98
CA LYS A 324 15.68 4.74 -3.75
C LYS A 324 15.42 4.38 -5.21
N GLU A 325 16.25 3.50 -5.75
CA GLU A 325 16.26 3.14 -7.16
C GLU A 325 16.15 1.63 -7.37
N VAL A 326 15.44 1.24 -8.43
CA VAL A 326 15.16 -0.17 -8.76
C VAL A 326 15.17 -0.40 -10.26
N ILE A 327 15.37 -1.65 -10.65
CA ILE A 327 15.12 -2.17 -11.99
C ILE A 327 14.19 -3.38 -11.91
N PRO A 328 13.48 -3.78 -12.99
CA PRO A 328 12.51 -4.88 -12.96
C PRO A 328 13.04 -6.21 -12.41
N THR A 329 14.34 -6.47 -12.57
CA THR A 329 15.02 -7.70 -12.15
C THR A 329 15.63 -7.61 -10.74
N SER A 330 15.43 -6.48 -10.03
CA SER A 330 16.02 -6.28 -8.70
C SER A 330 15.49 -7.27 -7.67
N LEU A 331 16.41 -7.93 -6.96
CA LEU A 331 16.07 -8.73 -5.79
C LEU A 331 15.35 -7.88 -4.74
N LYS A 332 14.32 -8.44 -4.11
CA LYS A 332 13.64 -7.82 -2.96
C LYS A 332 14.62 -7.72 -1.79
N ALA A 333 14.73 -6.56 -1.17
CA ALA A 333 15.70 -6.33 -0.10
C ALA A 333 15.53 -7.28 1.09
N VAL A 334 14.29 -7.66 1.44
CA VAL A 334 14.02 -8.69 2.46
C VAL A 334 14.60 -10.07 2.11
N ASN A 335 14.66 -10.44 0.83
CA ASN A 335 15.28 -11.70 0.40
C ASN A 335 16.81 -11.60 0.44
N ALA A 336 17.38 -10.44 0.12
CA ALA A 336 18.81 -10.19 0.29
C ALA A 336 19.21 -10.24 1.78
N ALA A 337 18.43 -9.58 2.65
CA ALA A 337 18.60 -9.62 4.10
C ALA A 337 18.54 -11.05 4.65
N LEU A 338 17.55 -11.83 4.22
CA LEU A 338 17.44 -13.25 4.60
C LEU A 338 18.63 -14.07 4.08
N THR A 339 19.07 -13.84 2.85
CA THR A 339 20.24 -14.52 2.27
C THR A 339 21.49 -14.27 3.09
N VAL A 340 21.73 -13.00 3.42
CA VAL A 340 22.85 -12.57 4.25
C VAL A 340 22.74 -13.19 5.64
N LYS A 341 21.55 -13.19 6.25
CA LYS A 341 21.34 -13.78 7.57
C LYS A 341 21.60 -15.28 7.62
N LEU A 342 21.15 -16.02 6.60
CA LEU A 342 21.40 -17.46 6.46
C LEU A 342 22.89 -17.79 6.31
N ALA A 343 23.61 -16.95 5.58
CA ALA A 343 25.03 -17.15 5.30
C ALA A 343 25.97 -16.42 6.28
N GLU A 344 25.44 -15.70 7.28
CA GLU A 344 26.18 -14.78 8.16
C GLU A 344 27.41 -15.44 8.81
N ARG A 345 27.26 -16.69 9.28
CA ARG A 345 28.35 -17.45 9.91
C ARG A 345 29.54 -17.78 9.01
N TYR A 346 29.40 -17.57 7.70
CA TYR A 346 30.46 -17.80 6.70
C TYR A 346 31.12 -16.50 6.25
N MET A 347 30.62 -15.34 6.68
CA MET A 347 31.15 -14.03 6.33
C MET A 347 32.29 -13.64 7.28
N LYS A 348 33.27 -12.89 6.76
CA LYS A 348 34.43 -12.38 7.48
C LYS A 348 34.26 -10.87 7.74
N GLU A 349 34.56 -10.43 8.95
CA GLU A 349 34.69 -9.00 9.22
C GLU A 349 35.91 -8.43 8.48
N GLY A 350 35.78 -7.22 7.93
CA GLY A 350 36.85 -6.59 7.14
C GLY A 350 37.12 -7.25 5.78
N ALA A 351 36.25 -8.14 5.30
CA ALA A 351 36.44 -8.84 4.02
C ALA A 351 36.51 -7.90 2.81
N GLN A 352 37.24 -8.35 1.78
CA GLN A 352 37.13 -7.87 0.41
C GLN A 352 36.00 -8.65 -0.29
N VAL A 353 34.94 -7.96 -0.70
CA VAL A 353 33.71 -8.58 -1.22
C VAL A 353 33.46 -8.19 -2.67
N LEU A 354 33.07 -9.15 -3.50
CA LEU A 354 32.67 -8.93 -4.89
C LEU A 354 31.23 -9.40 -5.12
N ASP A 355 30.43 -8.56 -5.76
CA ASP A 355 29.19 -8.98 -6.43
C ASP A 355 29.39 -8.89 -7.96
N PRO A 356 29.58 -10.02 -8.66
CA PRO A 356 29.80 -10.06 -10.11
C PRO A 356 28.58 -9.64 -10.95
N PHE A 357 27.37 -9.61 -10.37
CA PHE A 357 26.12 -9.31 -11.07
C PHE A 357 25.24 -8.40 -10.18
N CYS A 358 25.78 -7.25 -9.81
CA CYS A 358 25.31 -6.49 -8.65
C CYS A 358 23.95 -5.83 -8.83
N GLY A 359 23.50 -5.62 -10.07
CA GLY A 359 22.31 -4.82 -10.36
C GLY A 359 22.39 -3.48 -9.65
N VAL A 360 21.37 -3.20 -8.82
CA VAL A 360 21.26 -1.96 -8.04
C VAL A 360 21.92 -2.02 -6.65
N GLY A 361 22.84 -2.98 -6.42
CA GLY A 361 23.71 -3.03 -5.24
C GLY A 361 23.11 -3.69 -3.99
N THR A 362 21.88 -4.22 -4.07
CA THR A 362 21.12 -4.70 -2.90
C THR A 362 21.87 -5.74 -2.06
N MET A 363 22.56 -6.71 -2.68
CA MET A 363 23.25 -7.78 -1.96
C MET A 363 24.45 -7.25 -1.15
N LEU A 364 25.26 -6.38 -1.74
CA LEU A 364 26.40 -5.77 -1.08
C LEU A 364 25.99 -4.86 0.08
N ILE A 365 24.92 -4.06 -0.12
CA ILE A 365 24.40 -3.18 0.93
C ILE A 365 23.93 -4.00 2.14
N GLU A 366 23.15 -5.05 1.91
CA GLU A 366 22.67 -5.93 2.98
C GLU A 366 23.80 -6.70 3.64
N ARG A 367 24.78 -7.17 2.86
CA ARG A 367 25.97 -7.84 3.39
C ARG A 367 26.70 -6.94 4.38
N HIS A 368 27.00 -5.68 4.00
CA HIS A 368 27.72 -4.76 4.86
C HIS A 368 26.93 -4.36 6.12
N LYS A 369 25.60 -4.35 6.05
CA LYS A 369 24.75 -4.09 7.22
C LYS A 369 24.83 -5.22 8.25
N ALA A 370 24.94 -6.47 7.82
CA ALA A 370 25.04 -7.61 8.74
C ALA A 370 26.45 -7.79 9.30
N VAL A 371 27.47 -7.75 8.43
CA VAL A 371 28.88 -7.91 8.81
C VAL A 371 29.68 -6.80 8.13
N LYS A 372 30.46 -6.03 8.90
CA LYS A 372 31.27 -4.94 8.34
C LYS A 372 32.32 -5.50 7.39
N SER A 373 32.36 -4.99 6.16
CA SER A 373 33.41 -5.27 5.16
C SER A 373 34.39 -4.11 5.10
N ASN A 374 35.57 -4.37 4.53
CA ASN A 374 36.54 -3.32 4.22
C ASN A 374 36.23 -2.69 2.86
N THR A 375 36.53 -3.41 1.78
CA THR A 375 36.32 -2.91 0.41
C THR A 375 35.34 -3.82 -0.34
N MET A 376 34.38 -3.21 -1.03
CA MET A 376 33.34 -3.93 -1.78
C MET A 376 33.27 -3.45 -3.21
N TYR A 377 33.11 -4.38 -4.15
CA TYR A 377 33.00 -4.11 -5.58
C TYR A 377 31.73 -4.73 -6.13
N GLY A 378 31.01 -3.97 -6.93
CA GLY A 378 29.84 -4.45 -7.68
C GLY A 378 30.08 -4.28 -9.18
N LEU A 379 29.85 -5.34 -9.94
CA LEU A 379 29.95 -5.32 -11.40
C LEU A 379 28.57 -5.53 -12.00
N ASP A 380 28.25 -4.75 -13.02
CA ASP A 380 27.08 -5.00 -13.86
C ASP A 380 27.34 -4.51 -15.28
N ILE A 381 26.83 -5.24 -16.27
CA ILE A 381 26.93 -4.88 -17.69
C ILE A 381 25.99 -3.71 -18.05
N LEU A 382 24.93 -3.51 -17.26
CA LEU A 382 23.98 -2.43 -17.48
C LEU A 382 24.43 -1.18 -16.72
N GLU A 383 24.85 -0.15 -17.47
CA GLU A 383 25.29 1.14 -16.91
C GLU A 383 24.22 1.75 -15.99
N GLU A 384 22.95 1.73 -16.40
CA GLU A 384 21.82 2.22 -15.60
C GLU A 384 21.75 1.54 -14.22
N ALA A 385 22.04 0.23 -14.13
CA ALA A 385 22.00 -0.50 -12.87
C ALA A 385 23.11 -0.03 -11.92
N VAL A 386 24.32 0.18 -12.45
CA VAL A 386 25.48 0.71 -11.72
C VAL A 386 25.22 2.11 -11.18
N GLU A 387 24.64 3.00 -11.98
CA GLU A 387 24.26 4.35 -11.53
C GLU A 387 23.24 4.32 -10.39
N LYS A 388 22.21 3.48 -10.54
CA LYS A 388 21.20 3.25 -9.50
C LYS A 388 21.79 2.62 -8.24
N ALA A 389 22.78 1.75 -8.38
CA ALA A 389 23.49 1.14 -7.26
C ALA A 389 24.27 2.17 -6.43
N ARG A 390 24.91 3.15 -7.09
CA ARG A 390 25.59 4.27 -6.43
C ARG A 390 24.61 5.08 -5.57
N LYS A 391 23.46 5.47 -6.14
CA LYS A 391 22.40 6.22 -5.41
C LYS A 391 21.87 5.44 -4.20
N ASN A 392 21.60 4.14 -4.36
CA ASN A 392 21.15 3.29 -3.24
C ASN A 392 22.21 3.17 -2.14
N THR A 393 23.48 3.08 -2.52
CA THR A 393 24.61 2.93 -1.59
C THR A 393 24.89 4.22 -0.84
N GLU A 394 24.81 5.36 -1.52
CA GLU A 394 24.86 6.69 -0.91
C GLU A 394 23.75 6.86 0.12
N ALA A 395 22.51 6.50 -0.23
CA ALA A 395 21.38 6.50 0.69
C ALA A 395 21.53 5.51 1.86
N ALA A 396 22.36 4.47 1.71
CA ALA A 396 22.71 3.54 2.78
C ALA A 396 23.82 4.04 3.71
N GLY A 397 24.50 5.16 3.37
CA GLY A 397 25.66 5.68 4.08
C GLY A 397 26.89 4.76 3.99
N GLN A 398 27.06 4.09 2.85
CA GLN A 398 28.12 3.09 2.63
C GLN A 398 29.03 3.49 1.47
N ILE A 399 30.19 2.83 1.37
CA ILE A 399 31.12 2.98 0.24
C ILE A 399 31.24 1.62 -0.45
N ILE A 400 30.77 1.56 -1.69
CA ILE A 400 30.88 0.40 -2.58
C ILE A 400 31.34 0.90 -3.96
N HIS A 401 32.32 0.23 -4.54
CA HIS A 401 32.87 0.57 -5.85
C HIS A 401 32.10 -0.15 -6.95
N TYR A 402 31.24 0.59 -7.67
CA TYR A 402 30.50 0.04 -8.80
C TYR A 402 31.18 0.34 -10.14
N ILE A 403 31.38 -0.72 -10.92
CA ILE A 403 32.06 -0.68 -12.21
C ILE A 403 31.12 -1.23 -13.28
N ASN A 404 30.86 -0.45 -14.31
CA ASN A 404 30.19 -0.96 -15.50
C ASN A 404 31.17 -1.82 -16.30
N ARG A 405 31.06 -3.13 -16.14
CA ARG A 405 32.00 -4.10 -16.69
C ARG A 405 31.35 -5.47 -16.70
N ASP A 406 31.69 -6.27 -17.72
CA ASP A 406 31.43 -7.69 -17.70
C ASP A 406 32.36 -8.38 -16.67
N PHE A 407 31.79 -9.22 -15.80
CA PHE A 407 32.56 -10.05 -14.88
C PHE A 407 33.63 -10.88 -15.59
N PHE A 408 33.36 -11.38 -16.79
CA PHE A 408 34.28 -12.26 -17.51
C PHE A 408 35.55 -11.55 -17.99
N ASP A 409 35.46 -10.23 -18.19
CA ASP A 409 36.57 -9.33 -18.56
C ASP A 409 37.25 -8.66 -17.34
N PHE A 410 36.66 -8.81 -16.15
CA PHE A 410 37.13 -8.12 -14.96
C PHE A 410 38.46 -8.69 -14.45
N LYS A 411 39.38 -7.79 -14.13
CA LYS A 411 40.68 -8.09 -13.52
C LYS A 411 40.90 -7.16 -12.33
N HIS A 412 41.47 -7.71 -11.27
CA HIS A 412 41.82 -6.96 -10.06
C HIS A 412 43.19 -7.43 -9.55
N GLU A 413 43.94 -6.55 -8.89
CA GLU A 413 45.29 -6.86 -8.40
C GLU A 413 45.30 -7.91 -7.28
N TYR A 414 44.21 -7.99 -6.52
CA TYR A 414 44.04 -8.94 -5.44
C TYR A 414 42.81 -9.84 -5.65
N LEU A 415 42.82 -10.97 -4.94
CA LEU A 415 41.69 -11.90 -4.82
C LEU A 415 40.74 -11.47 -3.69
N PHE A 416 39.46 -11.75 -3.85
CA PHE A 416 38.39 -11.45 -2.90
C PHE A 416 38.22 -12.56 -1.86
N ASP A 417 37.90 -12.18 -0.63
CA ASP A 417 37.55 -13.11 0.45
C ASP A 417 36.16 -13.72 0.22
N GLU A 418 35.26 -12.94 -0.36
CA GLU A 418 33.86 -13.30 -0.53
C GLU A 418 33.34 -12.90 -1.91
N ILE A 419 32.54 -13.81 -2.49
CA ILE A 419 31.63 -13.47 -3.58
C ILE A 419 30.20 -13.64 -3.08
N ILE A 420 29.38 -12.60 -3.21
CA ILE A 420 27.96 -12.67 -2.86
C ILE A 420 27.14 -12.08 -4.01
N THR A 421 26.19 -12.86 -4.55
CA THR A 421 25.46 -12.40 -5.74
C THR A 421 24.09 -13.04 -5.88
N ASN A 422 23.19 -12.28 -6.52
CA ASN A 422 21.95 -12.79 -7.08
C ASN A 422 22.22 -13.21 -8.52
N MET A 423 22.39 -14.51 -8.74
CA MET A 423 22.77 -15.04 -10.05
C MET A 423 21.72 -14.70 -11.12
N PRO A 424 22.14 -14.33 -12.33
CA PRO A 424 21.25 -14.16 -13.46
C PRO A 424 20.36 -15.39 -13.67
N PHE A 425 19.14 -15.16 -14.13
CA PHE A 425 18.21 -16.22 -14.49
C PHE A 425 17.39 -15.78 -15.70
N LYS A 426 16.64 -16.72 -16.28
CA LYS A 426 15.84 -16.46 -17.46
C LYS A 426 14.74 -15.46 -17.17
N ILE A 427 14.82 -14.31 -17.84
CA ILE A 427 13.80 -13.26 -17.82
C ILE A 427 13.66 -12.72 -19.25
N GLY A 428 12.43 -12.53 -19.70
CA GLY A 428 12.14 -11.95 -21.00
C GLY A 428 12.66 -12.80 -22.15
N ARG A 429 13.58 -12.26 -22.96
CA ARG A 429 14.07 -12.88 -24.19
C ARG A 429 15.27 -13.83 -24.00
N LYS A 430 15.88 -13.86 -22.80
CA LYS A 430 17.03 -14.75 -22.56
C LYS A 430 16.61 -16.22 -22.71
N THR A 431 17.44 -17.03 -23.36
CA THR A 431 17.20 -18.46 -23.52
C THR A 431 17.73 -19.25 -22.31
N GLU A 432 17.28 -20.49 -22.15
CA GLU A 432 17.87 -21.38 -21.12
C GLU A 432 19.34 -21.67 -21.42
N GLU A 433 19.70 -21.80 -22.70
CA GLU A 433 21.07 -22.06 -23.14
C GLU A 433 22.01 -20.91 -22.80
N GLU A 434 21.60 -19.66 -23.03
CA GLU A 434 22.38 -18.48 -22.64
C GLU A 434 22.64 -18.43 -21.12
N ILE A 435 21.64 -18.79 -20.32
CA ILE A 435 21.80 -18.85 -18.85
C ILE A 435 22.70 -20.02 -18.44
N GLY A 436 22.57 -21.18 -19.08
CA GLY A 436 23.46 -22.32 -18.85
C GLY A 436 24.92 -21.99 -19.16
N ASN A 437 25.18 -21.33 -20.30
CA ASN A 437 26.51 -20.89 -20.72
C ASN A 437 27.09 -19.87 -19.73
N LEU A 438 26.28 -18.91 -19.28
CA LEU A 438 26.70 -17.94 -18.26
C LEU A 438 27.13 -18.63 -16.96
N TYR A 439 26.41 -19.65 -16.49
CA TYR A 439 26.79 -20.38 -15.28
C TYR A 439 28.07 -21.19 -15.50
N ALA A 440 28.21 -21.85 -16.65
CA ALA A 440 29.41 -22.62 -16.99
C ALA A 440 30.66 -21.72 -17.01
N GLU A 441 30.56 -20.55 -17.65
CA GLU A 441 31.63 -19.56 -17.72
C GLU A 441 31.93 -18.93 -16.35
N PHE A 442 30.89 -18.68 -15.55
CA PHE A 442 31.03 -18.16 -14.18
C PHE A 442 31.88 -19.11 -13.32
N PHE A 443 31.51 -20.39 -13.26
CA PHE A 443 32.22 -21.36 -12.42
C PHE A 443 33.64 -21.67 -12.92
N SER A 444 33.89 -21.64 -14.23
CA SER A 444 35.25 -21.81 -14.77
C SER A 444 36.14 -20.60 -14.50
N SER A 445 35.56 -19.40 -14.41
CA SER A 445 36.29 -18.13 -14.27
C SER A 445 36.48 -17.66 -12.85
N VAL A 446 35.57 -18.01 -11.92
CA VAL A 446 35.51 -17.43 -10.57
C VAL A 446 36.75 -17.69 -9.72
N LYS A 447 37.50 -18.77 -10.02
CA LYS A 447 38.76 -19.07 -9.35
C LYS A 447 39.86 -18.03 -9.57
N ARG A 448 39.73 -17.21 -10.61
CA ARG A 448 40.70 -16.14 -10.93
C ARG A 448 40.57 -14.94 -10.00
N VAL A 449 39.45 -14.82 -9.29
CA VAL A 449 39.13 -13.64 -8.46
C VAL A 449 38.85 -13.99 -7.00
N LEU A 450 38.50 -15.23 -6.66
CA LEU A 450 38.25 -15.63 -5.26
C LEU A 450 39.54 -16.15 -4.60
N LYS A 451 39.77 -15.92 -3.31
CA LYS A 451 40.86 -16.58 -2.54
C LYS A 451 40.64 -18.09 -2.43
N ASP A 452 41.67 -18.84 -2.07
CA ASP A 452 41.55 -20.29 -1.87
C ASP A 452 40.68 -20.65 -0.67
N ASP A 453 40.77 -19.88 0.41
CA ASP A 453 39.93 -19.97 1.60
C ASP A 453 38.66 -19.09 1.50
N GLY A 454 38.38 -18.56 0.30
CA GLY A 454 37.26 -17.68 0.05
C GLY A 454 35.91 -18.40 0.05
N VAL A 455 34.85 -17.64 0.31
CA VAL A 455 33.46 -18.14 0.35
C VAL A 455 32.66 -17.53 -0.78
N MET A 456 31.79 -18.33 -1.40
CA MET A 456 30.85 -17.86 -2.40
C MET A 456 29.41 -18.12 -1.95
N ILE A 457 28.59 -17.08 -1.95
CA ILE A 457 27.20 -17.07 -1.50
C ILE A 457 26.33 -16.71 -2.70
N LEU A 458 25.62 -17.70 -3.24
CA LEU A 458 24.81 -17.54 -4.46
C LEU A 458 23.33 -17.63 -4.14
N TYR A 459 22.58 -16.57 -4.41
CA TYR A 459 21.13 -16.66 -4.55
C TYR A 459 20.80 -17.01 -6.00
N SER A 460 20.12 -18.13 -6.24
CA SER A 460 19.88 -18.62 -7.61
C SER A 460 18.53 -19.31 -7.77
N HIS A 461 17.92 -19.11 -8.94
CA HIS A 461 16.74 -19.83 -9.43
C HIS A 461 17.08 -21.12 -10.20
N ASN A 462 18.38 -21.39 -10.42
CA ASN A 462 18.86 -22.51 -11.23
C ASN A 462 19.69 -23.48 -10.39
N ALA A 463 19.04 -24.11 -9.42
CA ALA A 463 19.69 -25.06 -8.50
C ALA A 463 20.43 -26.21 -9.21
N GLY A 464 19.90 -26.67 -10.35
CA GLY A 464 20.53 -27.71 -11.17
C GLY A 464 21.92 -27.32 -11.66
N TYR A 465 22.07 -26.12 -12.22
CA TYR A 465 23.36 -25.61 -12.71
C TYR A 465 24.36 -25.46 -11.57
N VAL A 466 23.96 -24.91 -10.42
CA VAL A 466 24.88 -24.79 -9.27
C VAL A 466 25.36 -26.14 -8.77
N ARG A 467 24.44 -27.11 -8.60
CA ARG A 467 24.76 -28.46 -8.10
C ARG A 467 25.64 -29.26 -9.07
N GLN A 468 25.51 -29.03 -10.37
CA GLN A 468 26.31 -29.70 -11.39
C GLN A 468 27.68 -29.02 -11.58
N MET A 469 27.69 -27.70 -11.78
CA MET A 469 28.85 -26.98 -12.27
C MET A 469 29.82 -26.56 -11.16
N ALA A 470 29.33 -26.30 -9.94
CA ALA A 470 30.23 -25.93 -8.84
C ALA A 470 31.20 -27.07 -8.47
N PRO A 471 30.75 -28.33 -8.27
CA PRO A 471 31.66 -29.45 -8.02
C PRO A 471 32.60 -29.76 -9.18
N ALA A 472 32.11 -29.69 -10.42
CA ALA A 472 32.93 -29.88 -11.62
C ALA A 472 34.08 -28.86 -11.71
N ASN A 473 33.90 -27.68 -11.11
CA ASN A 473 34.91 -26.63 -11.05
C ASN A 473 35.64 -26.57 -9.70
N GLY A 474 35.60 -27.63 -8.89
CA GLY A 474 36.39 -27.75 -7.65
C GLY A 474 35.86 -26.94 -6.47
N PHE A 475 34.55 -26.68 -6.42
CA PHE A 475 33.85 -26.13 -5.26
C PHE A 475 33.04 -27.21 -4.55
N VAL A 476 32.91 -27.09 -3.24
CA VAL A 476 32.04 -27.93 -2.41
C VAL A 476 30.87 -27.11 -1.89
N LEU A 477 29.68 -27.71 -1.88
CA LEU A 477 28.49 -27.12 -1.25
C LEU A 477 28.65 -27.26 0.27
N ALA A 478 28.98 -26.15 0.93
CA ALA A 478 29.06 -26.09 2.39
C ALA A 478 27.67 -26.00 3.01
N GLU A 479 26.75 -25.25 2.38
CA GLU A 479 25.34 -25.22 2.77
C GLU A 479 24.41 -24.97 1.59
N THR A 480 23.14 -25.35 1.73
CA THR A 480 22.07 -25.03 0.79
C THR A 480 20.79 -24.74 1.55
N PHE A 481 20.18 -23.59 1.27
CA PHE A 481 18.94 -23.14 1.87
C PHE A 481 17.86 -22.99 0.80
N GLU A 482 16.75 -23.70 0.95
CA GLU A 482 15.59 -23.53 0.06
C GLU A 482 14.80 -22.27 0.44
N ILE A 483 14.83 -21.25 -0.43
CA ILE A 483 14.08 -20.00 -0.23
C ILE A 483 12.63 -20.16 -0.72
N SER A 484 12.43 -20.82 -1.86
CA SER A 484 11.09 -21.04 -2.43
C SER A 484 11.09 -22.25 -3.35
N LEU A 485 10.47 -23.35 -2.91
CA LEU A 485 10.26 -24.53 -3.76
C LEU A 485 9.48 -24.18 -5.03
N LYS A 486 8.45 -23.34 -4.91
CA LYS A 486 7.59 -22.94 -6.04
C LYS A 486 8.37 -22.19 -7.12
N GLU A 487 9.33 -21.35 -6.72
CA GLU A 487 10.13 -20.54 -7.65
C GLU A 487 11.47 -21.20 -7.99
N GLY A 488 11.76 -22.38 -7.44
CA GLY A 488 13.05 -23.05 -7.62
C GLY A 488 14.24 -22.28 -7.04
N THR A 489 14.01 -21.45 -6.02
CA THR A 489 14.99 -20.47 -5.53
C THR A 489 15.73 -20.97 -4.29
N TYR A 490 17.05 -20.87 -4.31
CA TYR A 490 17.93 -21.35 -3.24
C TYR A 490 19.06 -20.36 -2.96
N VAL A 491 19.59 -20.42 -1.74
CA VAL A 491 20.89 -19.84 -1.38
C VAL A 491 21.89 -20.97 -1.24
N PHE A 492 23.03 -20.86 -1.91
CA PHE A 492 24.14 -21.81 -1.84
C PHE A 492 25.34 -21.14 -1.19
N VAL A 493 25.93 -21.81 -0.20
CA VAL A 493 27.24 -21.45 0.34
C VAL A 493 28.25 -22.44 -0.18
N LEU A 494 29.25 -21.93 -0.91
CA LEU A 494 30.25 -22.70 -1.62
C LEU A 494 31.65 -22.34 -1.11
N LYS A 495 32.50 -23.35 -0.97
CA LYS A 495 33.93 -23.18 -0.64
C LYS A 495 34.77 -23.92 -1.66
N ARG A 496 36.03 -23.54 -1.84
CA ARG A 496 36.93 -24.36 -2.66
C ARG A 496 37.18 -25.70 -1.99
N LYS A 497 37.31 -26.75 -2.79
CA LYS A 497 37.84 -28.02 -2.33
C LYS A 497 39.33 -27.84 -2.06
N ILE A 498 39.73 -27.94 -0.80
CA ILE A 498 41.14 -28.03 -0.42
C ILE A 498 41.57 -29.46 -0.76
N ASN A 499 42.60 -29.59 -1.60
CA ASN A 499 43.17 -30.90 -1.97
C ASN A 499 44.03 -31.45 -0.85
#